data_AF-A0A2S5MBQ8-F1
#
_entry.id   AF-A0A2S5MBQ8-F1
#
_cell.length_a   1.000
_cell.length_b   1.000
_cell.length_c   1.000
_cell.angle_alpha   90.00
_cell.angle_beta   90.00
_cell.angle_gamma   90.00
#
_symmetry.space_group_name_H-M   'P 1'
#
loop_
_entity.id
_entity.type
_entity.pdbx_description
1 polymer ?
#
loop_
_entity_poly.entity_id
_entity_poly.type
_entity_poly.pdbx_seq_one_letter_code
_entity_poly.pdbx_strand_id
1 'polypeptide(L)' 'MISIKDISSIVGCSLSHIARLEKMGEFPARRQIGSGRVGWLETEILKWIDERPKAMNHKESRLKTKCG' A
#
# COMPACT_ATOMS: atom_id res chain seq x y z
N MET A 1 -5.44 8.46 -4.74
CA MET A 1 -6.46 7.38 -4.56
C MET A 1 -5.89 6.11 -5.16
N ILE A 2 -5.97 4.98 -4.44
CA ILE A 2 -5.23 3.77 -4.80
C ILE A 2 -6.18 2.71 -5.37
N SER A 3 -5.85 2.17 -6.54
CA SER A 3 -6.60 1.09 -7.19
C SER A 3 -6.15 -0.30 -6.70
N ILE A 4 -6.91 -1.35 -7.01
CA ILE A 4 -6.53 -2.75 -6.75
C ILE A 4 -5.17 -3.10 -7.38
N LYS A 5 -4.87 -2.55 -8.56
CA LYS A 5 -3.60 -2.88 -9.24
C LYS A 5 -2.41 -2.26 -8.52
N ASP A 6 -2.60 -1.04 -7.99
CA ASP A 6 -1.53 -0.27 -7.39
C ASP A 6 -1.28 -0.66 -5.92
N ILE A 7 -2.34 -1.05 -5.19
CA ILE A 7 -2.22 -1.37 -3.76
C ILE A 7 -1.24 -2.51 -3.49
N SER A 8 -1.20 -3.50 -4.37
CA SER A 8 -0.28 -4.65 -4.23
C SER A 8 1.18 -4.20 -4.30
N SER A 9 1.49 -3.25 -5.18
CA SER A 9 2.83 -2.67 -5.35
C SER A 9 3.21 -1.75 -4.20
N ILE A 10 2.26 -0.95 -3.70
CA ILE A 10 2.49 0.00 -2.60
C ILE A 10 2.74 -0.73 -1.28
N VAL A 11 1.90 -1.73 -0.98
CA VAL A 11 1.99 -2.51 0.27
C VAL A 11 3.06 -3.60 0.18
N GLY A 12 3.49 -3.98 -1.03
CA GLY A 12 4.43 -5.08 -1.26
C GLY A 12 3.84 -6.45 -0.90
N CYS A 13 2.51 -6.59 -0.96
CA CYS A 13 1.79 -7.81 -0.61
C CYS A 13 0.85 -8.25 -1.74
N SER A 14 0.54 -9.53 -1.81
CA SER A 14 -0.47 -10.05 -2.73
C SER A 14 -1.88 -9.60 -2.33
N LEU A 15 -2.78 -9.49 -3.30
CA LEU A 15 -4.18 -9.13 -3.06
C LEU A 15 -4.89 -10.10 -2.12
N SER A 16 -4.58 -11.39 -2.19
CA SER A 16 -5.12 -12.39 -1.27
C SER A 16 -4.70 -12.14 0.18
N HIS A 17 -3.47 -11.67 0.39
CA HIS A 17 -3.01 -11.28 1.72
C HIS A 17 -3.73 -10.02 2.21
N ILE A 18 -3.88 -9.02 1.34
CA ILE A 18 -4.64 -7.79 1.65
C ILE A 18 -6.08 -8.13 2.04
N ALA A 19 -6.77 -8.98 1.28
CA ALA A 19 -8.13 -9.42 1.59
C ALA A 19 -8.24 -10.15 2.94
N ARG A 20 -7.20 -10.91 3.32
CA ARG A 20 -7.11 -11.55 4.65
C ARG A 20 -6.97 -10.51 5.75
N LEU A 21 -6.11 -9.50 5.55
CA LEU A 21 -5.93 -8.41 6.51
C LEU A 21 -7.20 -7.56 6.64
N GLU A 22 -7.90 -7.29 5.53
CA GLU A 22 -9.22 -6.65 5.55
C GLU A 22 -10.22 -7.45 6.38
N LYS A 23 -10.27 -8.78 6.20
CA LYS A 23 -11.14 -9.67 7.00
C LYS A 23 -10.77 -9.68 8.49
N MET A 24 -9.49 -9.48 8.81
CA MET A 24 -8.99 -9.39 10.19
C MET A 24 -9.22 -8.01 10.81
N GLY A 25 -9.65 -7.00 10.03
CA GLY A 25 -9.75 -5.61 10.50
C GLY A 25 -8.40 -4.89 10.64
N GLU A 26 -7.33 -5.52 10.15
CA GLU A 26 -5.94 -5.04 10.23
C GLU A 26 -5.55 -4.22 9.00
N PHE A 27 -6.46 -3.98 8.05
CA PHE A 27 -6.20 -3.21 6.84
C PHE A 27 -7.36 -2.24 6.57
N PRO A 28 -7.10 -1.05 5.99
CA PRO A 28 -8.15 -0.10 5.66
C PRO A 28 -9.20 -0.69 4.72
N ALA A 29 -10.47 -0.38 4.98
CA ALA A 29 -11.58 -0.92 4.20
C ALA A 29 -11.61 -0.33 2.78
N ARG A 30 -11.73 -1.20 1.77
CA ARG A 30 -12.01 -0.78 0.38
C ARG A 30 -13.30 0.02 0.27
N ARG A 31 -13.30 1.04 -0.59
CA ARG A 31 -14.46 1.89 -0.90
C ARG A 31 -14.84 1.76 -2.36
N GLN A 32 -16.14 1.76 -2.62
CA GLN A 32 -16.65 1.79 -3.98
C GLN A 32 -16.54 3.22 -4.53
N ILE A 33 -15.80 3.37 -5.62
CA ILE A 33 -15.51 4.68 -6.22
C ILE A 33 -16.39 4.92 -7.46
N GLY A 34 -16.77 3.85 -8.15
CA GLY A 34 -17.66 3.93 -9.31
C GLY A 34 -18.24 2.57 -9.67
N SER A 35 -18.93 2.51 -10.81
CA SER A 35 -19.53 1.27 -11.31
C SER A 35 -18.45 0.21 -11.56
N GLY A 36 -18.38 -0.79 -10.67
CA GLY A 36 -17.40 -1.88 -10.73
C GLY A 36 -15.97 -1.54 -10.29
N ARG A 37 -15.70 -0.36 -9.72
CA ARG A 37 -14.36 0.02 -9.24
C ARG A 37 -14.34 0.21 -7.73
N VAL A 38 -13.39 -0.45 -7.09
CA VAL A 38 -13.06 -0.25 -5.68
C VAL A 38 -11.64 0.26 -5.54
N GLY A 39 -11.41 1.05 -4.49
CA GLY A 39 -10.11 1.61 -4.17
C GLY A 39 -10.01 1.98 -2.70
N TRP A 40 -8.83 2.42 -2.31
CA TRP A 40 -8.52 2.87 -0.95
C TRP A 40 -8.16 4.34 -0.94
N LEU A 41 -8.44 5.00 0.19
CA LEU A 41 -7.90 6.33 0.40
C LEU A 41 -6.39 6.23 0.61
N GLU A 42 -5.68 7.09 -0.10
CA GLU A 42 -4.24 7.17 -0.02
C GLU A 42 -3.76 7.53 1.39
N THR A 43 -4.46 8.45 2.05
CA THR A 43 -4.18 8.87 3.43
C THR A 43 -4.29 7.72 4.43
N GLU A 44 -5.28 6.84 4.27
CA GLU A 44 -5.46 5.67 5.14
C GLU A 44 -4.35 4.64 4.93
N ILE A 45 -4.01 4.36 3.67
CA ILE A 45 -2.92 3.42 3.35
C ILE A 45 -1.58 3.95 3.84
N LEU A 46 -1.29 5.24 3.65
CA LEU A 46 -0.05 5.86 4.13
C LEU A 46 0.04 5.82 5.67
N LYS A 47 -1.07 6.13 6.36
CA LYS A 47 -1.13 6.03 7.82
C LYS A 47 -0.91 4.59 8.29
N TRP A 48 -1.54 3.62 7.64
CA TRP A 48 -1.36 2.20 7.94
C TRP A 48 0.09 1.72 7.74
N ILE A 49 0.78 2.20 6.69
CA ILE A 49 2.20 1.90 6.46
C ILE A 49 3.06 2.52 7.56
N ASP A 50 2.71 3.73 8.02
CA ASP A 50 3.46 4.45 9.06
C ASP A 50 3.28 3.86 10.45
N GLU A 51 2.06 3.39 10.78
CA GLU A 51 1.72 2.75 12.05
C GLU A 51 2.39 1.38 12.22
N ARG A 52 2.69 0.69 11.12
CA ARG A 52 3.43 -0.57 11.19
C ARG A 52 4.86 -0.29 11.65
N PRO A 53 5.40 -1.07 12.60
CA PRO A 53 6.80 -0.95 12.97
C PRO A 53 7.63 -1.21 11.71
N LYS A 54 8.15 -0.12 11.13
CA LYS A 54 9.11 -0.19 10.04
C LYS A 54 10.27 -0.99 10.61
N ALA A 55 10.46 -2.22 10.14
CA ALA A 55 11.78 -2.81 10.23
C ALA A 55 12.70 -1.74 9.65
N MET A 56 13.61 -1.19 10.46
CA MET A 56 14.48 -0.07 10.10
C MET A 56 15.41 -0.53 8.99
N ASN A 57 14.87 -0.63 7.78
CA ASN A 57 15.56 -1.17 6.62
C ASN A 57 16.10 0.04 5.87
N HIS A 58 17.25 0.51 6.35
CA HIS A 58 18.10 1.48 5.70
C HIS A 58 18.46 0.99 4.28
N LYS A 59 17.63 1.31 3.28
CA LYS A 59 18.02 1.39 1.87
C LYS A 59 17.22 2.48 1.15
N GLU A 60 17.44 3.71 1.57
CA GLU A 60 17.47 4.82 0.63
C GLU A 60 18.78 4.71 -0.15
N SER A 61 18.79 4.03 -1.30
CA SER A 61 19.93 4.08 -2.21
C SER A 61 19.54 3.62 -3.61
N ARG A 62 18.79 4.45 -4.34
CA ARG A 62 18.93 4.48 -5.80
C ARG A 62 18.36 5.79 -6.35
N LEU A 63 19.22 6.78 -6.51
CA LEU A 63 19.54 7.41 -7.81
C LEU A 63 20.35 8.68 -7.53
N LYS A 64 21.64 8.71 -7.89
CA LYS A 64 22.32 9.75 -8.71
C LYS A 64 23.82 9.43 -8.74
N THR A 65 24.23 8.58 -9.68
CA THR A 65 25.58 8.70 -10.24
C THR A 65 25.40 9.03 -11.71
N LYS A 66 25.43 10.33 -12.03
CA LYS A 66 25.79 10.76 -13.38
C LYS A 66 27.28 10.51 -13.49
N CYS A 67 27.66 9.65 -14.43
CA CYS A 67 29.05 9.46 -14.84
C CYS A 67 29.58 10.77 -15.45
N GLY A 68 30.79 11.13 -15.05
CA GLY A 68 31.70 12.02 -15.78
C GLY A 68 32.92 11.20 -16.20
#